data_AF-A0A969QLZ7-F1
#
_entry.id   AF-A0A969QLZ7-F1
#
_cell.length_a   1.000
_cell.length_b   1.000
_cell.length_c   1.000
_cell.angle_alpha   90.00
_cell.angle_beta   90.00
_cell.angle_gamma   90.00
#
_symmetry.space_group_name_H-M   'P 1'
#
loop_
_entity.id
_entity.type
_entity.pdbx_description
1 polymer ?
#
loop_
_entity_poly.entity_id
_entity_poly.type
_entity_poly.pdbx_seq_one_letter_code
_entity_poly.pdbx_strand_id
1 'polypeptide(L)'
;MSYEFPAGFEWGVATAAYQIEGAIAAEGRKPSVWDTFSALPGHILNDATGAIACDHYHRYAEDVKWMAELGIKHYRFSIAWSRIIPEGRGSINEAGVDFYHRLLDCLEDQGITPHATLFHWDSPQALEDRYGSWQSREMAQDFADYATAVVSRLGDRITSWMTINEIVCFTHLGYGVNQTP
;
A
#
# COMPACT_ATOMS: atom_id res chain seq x y z
N MET A 1 -11.94 -29.64 18.63
CA MET A 1 -11.24 -28.75 19.58
C MET A 1 -11.72 -27.35 19.29
N SER A 2 -12.29 -26.64 20.27
CA SER A 2 -12.48 -25.18 20.17
C SER A 2 -11.23 -24.53 20.75
N TYR A 3 -10.60 -23.68 19.97
CA TYR A 3 -9.55 -22.79 20.48
C TYR A 3 -10.26 -21.50 20.94
N GLU A 4 -10.08 -21.15 22.20
CA GLU A 4 -10.62 -19.91 22.76
C GLU A 4 -9.54 -18.83 22.73
N PHE A 5 -9.88 -17.68 22.17
CA PHE A 5 -9.04 -16.49 22.13
C PHE A 5 -9.47 -15.52 23.24
N PRO A 6 -8.60 -14.60 23.68
CA PRO A 6 -8.99 -13.56 24.62
C PRO A 6 -10.22 -12.79 24.15
N ALA A 7 -11.03 -12.32 25.09
CA ALA A 7 -12.15 -11.43 24.78
C ALA A 7 -11.61 -10.18 24.05
N GLY A 8 -12.24 -9.84 22.92
CA GLY A 8 -11.81 -8.72 22.07
C GLY A 8 -10.65 -9.05 21.12
N PHE A 9 -10.26 -10.31 20.95
CA PHE A 9 -9.29 -10.69 19.93
C PHE A 9 -9.81 -10.35 18.52
N GLU A 10 -9.01 -9.60 17.77
CA GLU A 10 -9.37 -9.10 16.44
C GLU A 10 -8.91 -10.06 15.34
N TRP A 11 -9.84 -10.46 14.48
CA TRP A 11 -9.55 -11.28 13.30
C TRP A 11 -9.67 -10.47 12.03
N GLY A 12 -8.66 -10.58 11.18
CA GLY A 12 -8.62 -9.85 9.93
C GLY A 12 -7.82 -10.52 8.84
N VAL A 13 -7.80 -9.85 7.70
CA VAL A 13 -6.99 -10.21 6.53
C VAL A 13 -6.08 -9.05 6.16
N ALA A 14 -5.00 -9.34 5.43
CA ALA A 14 -3.99 -8.37 5.07
C ALA A 14 -3.63 -8.41 3.58
N THR A 15 -3.45 -7.24 2.98
CA THR A 15 -3.01 -7.05 1.59
C THR A 15 -2.00 -5.90 1.51
N ALA A 16 -1.41 -5.71 0.32
CA ALA A 16 -0.55 -4.56 0.02
C ALA A 16 -0.95 -3.94 -1.32
N ALA A 17 -0.84 -2.61 -1.42
CA ALA A 17 -1.27 -1.82 -2.56
C ALA A 17 -0.77 -2.38 -3.89
N TYR A 18 0.55 -2.52 -4.06
CA TYR A 18 1.12 -3.00 -5.33
C TYR A 18 0.72 -4.46 -5.66
N GLN A 19 0.42 -5.27 -4.64
CA GLN A 19 0.07 -6.67 -4.84
C GLN A 19 -1.37 -6.89 -5.34
N ILE A 20 -2.29 -5.95 -5.08
CA ILE A 20 -3.72 -6.14 -5.39
C ILE A 20 -4.37 -5.01 -6.18
N GLU A 21 -3.92 -3.75 -6.05
CA GLU A 21 -4.64 -2.58 -6.59
C GLU A 21 -4.66 -2.58 -8.12
N GLY A 22 -3.50 -2.76 -8.74
CA GLY A 22 -3.34 -2.45 -10.16
C GLY A 22 -3.50 -0.95 -10.44
N ALA A 23 -4.01 -0.64 -11.64
CA ALA A 23 -4.30 0.73 -12.08
C ALA A 23 -3.07 1.65 -11.94
N ILE A 24 -1.91 1.15 -12.36
CA ILE A 24 -0.61 1.77 -12.07
C ILE A 24 -0.38 3.14 -12.73
N ALA A 25 -1.19 3.47 -13.74
CA ALA A 25 -1.19 4.75 -14.46
C ALA A 25 -2.53 5.51 -14.34
N ALA A 26 -3.45 5.04 -13.50
CA ALA A 26 -4.75 5.69 -13.32
C ALA A 26 -4.63 6.94 -12.46
N GLU A 27 -5.41 7.96 -12.82
CA GLU A 27 -5.69 9.14 -12.00
C GLU A 27 -4.45 9.77 -11.36
N GLY A 28 -3.35 9.87 -12.11
CA GLY A 28 -2.15 10.58 -11.68
C GLY A 28 -1.16 9.78 -10.82
N ARG A 29 -1.42 8.50 -10.51
CA ARG A 29 -0.41 7.63 -9.92
C ARG A 29 0.83 7.57 -10.82
N LYS A 30 2.02 7.63 -10.21
CA LYS A 30 3.30 7.42 -10.88
C LYS A 30 3.96 6.10 -10.47
N PRO A 31 4.96 5.63 -11.25
CA PRO A 31 5.67 4.38 -10.95
C PRO A 31 6.29 4.38 -9.55
N SER A 32 6.18 3.25 -8.88
CA SER A 32 7.03 2.87 -7.75
C SER A 32 8.25 2.08 -8.26
N VAL A 33 9.20 1.81 -7.37
CA VAL A 33 10.35 0.93 -7.66
C VAL A 33 9.93 -0.46 -8.15
N TRP A 34 8.79 -0.97 -7.69
CA TRP A 34 8.28 -2.27 -8.13
C TRP A 34 7.65 -2.24 -9.53
N ASP A 35 7.06 -1.12 -9.93
CA ASP A 35 6.59 -0.93 -11.31
C ASP A 35 7.77 -1.05 -12.29
N THR A 36 8.87 -0.33 -11.98
CA THR A 36 10.09 -0.36 -12.79
C THR A 36 10.74 -1.74 -12.77
N PHE A 37 10.91 -2.33 -11.58
CA PHE A 37 11.57 -3.62 -11.41
C PHE A 37 10.84 -4.75 -12.14
N SER A 38 9.51 -4.84 -11.96
CA SER A 38 8.72 -5.92 -12.57
C SER A 38 8.58 -5.81 -14.09
N ALA A 39 8.81 -4.62 -14.67
CA ALA A 39 8.83 -4.42 -16.11
C ALA A 39 10.12 -4.91 -16.79
N LEU A 40 11.16 -5.26 -16.02
CA LEU A 40 12.42 -5.78 -16.56
C LEU A 40 12.28 -7.25 -16.97
N PRO A 41 12.65 -7.63 -18.21
CA PRO A 41 12.53 -9.02 -18.67
C PRO A 41 13.29 -10.01 -17.79
N GLY A 42 12.63 -11.10 -17.42
CA GLY A 42 13.20 -12.20 -16.63
C GLY A 42 13.31 -11.92 -15.12
N HIS A 43 12.87 -10.76 -14.63
CA HIS A 43 12.89 -10.44 -13.20
C HIS A 43 11.70 -11.05 -12.45
N ILE A 44 10.56 -11.19 -13.12
CA ILE A 44 9.36 -11.82 -12.55
C ILE A 44 9.03 -13.07 -13.36
N LEU A 45 8.51 -14.09 -12.67
CA LEU A 45 8.03 -15.31 -13.31
C LEU A 45 7.05 -14.98 -14.43
N ASN A 46 7.34 -15.48 -15.64
CA ASN A 46 6.55 -15.25 -16.86
C ASN A 46 6.38 -13.76 -17.23
N ASP A 47 7.32 -12.88 -16.82
CA ASP A 47 7.27 -11.44 -17.06
C ASP A 47 5.98 -10.78 -16.56
N ALA A 48 5.38 -11.33 -15.49
CA ALA A 48 4.18 -10.79 -14.88
C ALA A 48 4.47 -9.45 -14.18
N THR A 49 3.46 -8.59 -14.09
CA THR A 49 3.58 -7.25 -13.47
C THR A 49 2.40 -6.96 -12.53
N GLY A 50 2.57 -5.96 -11.66
CA GLY A 50 1.51 -5.42 -10.82
C GLY A 50 0.58 -4.44 -11.56
N ALA A 51 0.68 -4.32 -12.89
CA ALA A 51 -0.06 -3.31 -13.66
C ALA A 51 -1.58 -3.44 -13.51
N ILE A 52 -2.07 -4.67 -13.47
CA ILE A 52 -3.48 -5.04 -13.23
C ILE A 52 -3.64 -5.70 -11.86
N ALA A 53 -2.72 -6.61 -11.48
CA ALA A 53 -2.81 -7.40 -10.25
C ALA A 53 -4.18 -8.11 -10.11
N CYS A 54 -4.89 -7.90 -9.00
CA CYS A 54 -6.27 -8.41 -8.80
C CYS A 54 -7.35 -7.40 -9.24
N ASP A 55 -6.94 -6.24 -9.75
CA ASP A 55 -7.78 -5.11 -10.14
C ASP A 55 -8.63 -4.54 -8.98
N HIS A 56 -8.09 -4.60 -7.76
CA HIS A 56 -8.79 -4.11 -6.57
C HIS A 56 -9.14 -2.63 -6.68
N TYR A 57 -8.36 -1.83 -7.42
CA TYR A 57 -8.66 -0.42 -7.63
C TYR A 57 -10.06 -0.18 -8.24
N HIS A 58 -10.52 -1.06 -9.14
CA HIS A 58 -11.87 -0.99 -9.72
C HIS A 58 -12.87 -1.92 -9.02
N ARG A 59 -12.39 -2.96 -8.33
CA ARG A 59 -13.21 -4.04 -7.75
C ARG A 59 -13.31 -4.02 -6.22
N TYR A 60 -12.79 -3.00 -5.56
CA TYR A 60 -12.74 -2.91 -4.10
C TYR A 60 -14.09 -3.16 -3.41
N ALA A 61 -15.19 -2.66 -3.98
CA ALA A 61 -16.53 -2.86 -3.40
C ALA A 61 -16.96 -4.35 -3.41
N GLU A 62 -16.57 -5.12 -4.44
CA GLU A 62 -16.82 -6.56 -4.51
C GLU A 62 -15.96 -7.31 -3.48
N ASP A 63 -14.68 -6.98 -3.40
CA ASP A 63 -13.77 -7.60 -2.43
C ASP A 63 -14.21 -7.34 -0.99
N VAL A 64 -14.66 -6.11 -0.68
CA VAL A 64 -15.19 -5.73 0.64
C VAL A 64 -16.49 -6.48 0.96
N LYS A 65 -17.37 -6.66 -0.03
CA LYS A 65 -18.57 -7.49 0.13
C LYS A 65 -18.21 -8.93 0.47
N TRP A 66 -17.24 -9.54 -0.23
CA TRP A 66 -16.79 -10.90 0.09
C TRP A 66 -16.16 -10.98 1.48
N MET A 67 -15.39 -9.97 1.90
CA MET A 67 -14.86 -9.92 3.26
C MET A 67 -15.99 -9.98 4.30
N ALA A 68 -17.06 -9.21 4.08
CA ALA A 68 -18.23 -9.20 4.95
C ALA A 68 -18.95 -10.57 4.97
N GLU A 69 -19.14 -11.19 3.80
CA GLU A 69 -19.76 -12.53 3.67
C GLU A 69 -18.95 -13.62 4.37
N LEU A 70 -17.61 -13.51 4.38
CA LEU A 70 -16.70 -14.39 5.10
C LEU A 70 -16.65 -14.12 6.62
N GLY A 71 -17.31 -13.06 7.09
CA GLY A 71 -17.33 -12.67 8.50
C GLY A 71 -16.06 -11.95 8.97
N ILE A 72 -15.24 -11.44 8.04
CA ILE A 72 -14.05 -10.65 8.37
C ILE A 72 -14.48 -9.33 9.03
N LYS A 73 -13.77 -8.93 10.09
CA LYS A 73 -14.07 -7.70 10.85
C LYS A 73 -12.96 -6.67 10.84
N HIS A 74 -11.74 -7.05 10.46
CA HIS A 74 -10.61 -6.14 10.37
C HIS A 74 -9.91 -6.35 9.03
N TYR A 75 -9.58 -5.26 8.34
CA TYR A 75 -8.86 -5.31 7.07
C TYR A 75 -7.62 -4.43 7.15
N ARG A 76 -6.46 -5.07 7.02
CA ARG A 76 -5.17 -4.39 6.91
C ARG A 76 -4.78 -4.24 5.45
N PHE A 77 -4.69 -3.00 4.97
CA PHE A 77 -4.20 -2.69 3.63
C PHE A 77 -3.01 -1.74 3.72
N SER A 78 -2.29 -1.53 2.61
CA SER A 78 -1.30 -0.46 2.52
C SER A 78 -1.77 0.62 1.56
N ILE A 79 -1.24 1.83 1.76
CA ILE A 79 -1.53 3.00 0.92
C ILE A 79 -0.32 3.20 0.00
N ALA A 80 -0.56 3.28 -1.31
CA ALA A 80 0.48 3.48 -2.29
C ALA A 80 1.01 4.92 -2.24
N TRP A 81 2.26 5.09 -1.81
CA TRP A 81 2.87 6.42 -1.70
C TRP A 81 2.83 7.15 -3.05
N SER A 82 3.24 6.51 -4.14
CA SER A 82 3.23 7.11 -5.47
C SER A 82 1.83 7.38 -6.05
N ARG A 83 0.76 6.89 -5.39
CA ARG A 83 -0.63 7.25 -5.72
C ARG A 83 -1.05 8.54 -5.00
N ILE A 84 -0.58 8.76 -3.76
CA ILE A 84 -0.89 9.96 -2.96
C ILE A 84 0.02 11.14 -3.32
N ILE A 85 1.32 10.90 -3.46
CA ILE A 85 2.31 11.91 -3.84
C ILE A 85 3.12 11.33 -5.00
N PRO A 86 2.75 11.64 -6.26
CA PRO A 86 3.31 10.96 -7.42
C PRO A 86 4.83 11.07 -7.58
N GLU A 87 5.41 12.23 -7.25
CA GLU A 87 6.88 12.43 -7.24
C GLU A 87 7.55 11.97 -5.93
N GLY A 88 6.77 11.37 -5.03
CA GLY A 88 7.16 11.04 -3.65
C GLY A 88 7.30 12.23 -2.71
N ARG A 89 7.45 13.45 -3.25
CA ARG A 89 7.42 14.71 -2.52
C ARG A 89 6.62 15.79 -3.26
N GLY A 90 6.14 16.79 -2.52
CA GLY A 90 5.44 17.94 -3.09
C GLY A 90 3.94 17.74 -3.21
N SER A 91 3.39 17.89 -4.41
CA SER A 91 1.95 17.97 -4.62
C SER A 91 1.23 16.64 -4.36
N ILE A 92 0.10 16.75 -3.65
CA ILE A 92 -0.78 15.63 -3.35
C ILE A 92 -1.73 15.43 -4.53
N ASN A 93 -1.92 14.17 -4.90
CA ASN A 93 -2.88 13.73 -5.89
C ASN A 93 -4.20 13.39 -5.21
N GLU A 94 -5.13 14.35 -5.16
CA GLU A 94 -6.41 14.17 -4.46
C GLU A 94 -7.25 13.03 -5.07
N ALA A 95 -7.18 12.77 -6.38
CA ALA A 95 -7.87 11.60 -6.97
C ALA A 95 -7.33 10.25 -6.42
N GLY A 96 -6.04 10.21 -6.12
CA GLY A 96 -5.42 9.08 -5.42
C GLY A 96 -5.93 8.91 -4.00
N VAL A 97 -6.16 10.03 -3.28
CA VAL A 97 -6.78 10.02 -1.95
C VAL A 97 -8.25 9.57 -2.04
N ASP A 98 -9.00 10.06 -3.03
CA ASP A 98 -10.40 9.73 -3.24
C ASP A 98 -10.64 8.23 -3.40
N PHE A 99 -9.70 7.50 -4.01
CA PHE A 99 -9.77 6.04 -4.04
C PHE A 99 -9.81 5.43 -2.62
N TYR A 100 -8.93 5.88 -1.72
CA TYR A 100 -8.92 5.38 -0.35
C TYR A 100 -10.14 5.84 0.45
N HIS A 101 -10.68 7.03 0.21
CA HIS A 101 -11.96 7.44 0.78
C HIS A 101 -13.09 6.49 0.37
N ARG A 102 -13.20 6.15 -0.92
CA ARG A 102 -14.21 5.21 -1.41
C ARG A 102 -14.04 3.80 -0.84
N LEU A 103 -12.79 3.33 -0.68
CA LEU A 103 -12.52 2.05 -0.01
C LEU A 103 -13.00 2.09 1.44
N LEU A 104 -12.68 3.16 2.18
CA LEU A 104 -13.11 3.33 3.56
C LEU A 104 -14.65 3.38 3.68
N ASP A 105 -15.34 4.04 2.73
CA ASP A 105 -16.82 4.06 2.66
C ASP A 105 -17.38 2.64 2.59
N CYS A 106 -16.86 1.82 1.68
CA CYS A 106 -17.31 0.43 1.59
C CYS A 106 -17.00 -0.39 2.85
N LEU A 107 -15.85 -0.18 3.48
CA LEU A 107 -15.47 -0.90 4.70
C LEU A 107 -16.40 -0.53 5.86
N GLU A 108 -16.67 0.76 6.05
CA GLU A 108 -17.57 1.26 7.08
C GLU A 108 -19.00 0.76 6.87
N ASP A 109 -19.51 0.80 5.64
CA ASP A 109 -20.84 0.28 5.27
C ASP A 109 -21.00 -1.22 5.60
N GLN A 110 -19.92 -1.99 5.56
CA GLN A 110 -19.90 -3.41 5.91
C GLN A 110 -19.49 -3.69 7.36
N GLY A 111 -19.21 -2.65 8.16
CA GLY A 111 -18.74 -2.80 9.54
C GLY A 111 -17.39 -3.51 9.65
N ILE A 112 -16.47 -3.24 8.73
CA ILE A 112 -15.10 -3.75 8.72
C ILE A 112 -14.16 -2.61 9.16
N THR A 113 -13.38 -2.86 10.21
CA THR A 113 -12.45 -1.88 10.77
C THR A 113 -11.18 -1.79 9.90
N PRO A 114 -10.83 -0.59 9.38
CA PRO A 114 -9.62 -0.40 8.59
C PRO A 114 -8.36 -0.33 9.47
N HIS A 115 -7.30 -1.00 9.01
CA HIS A 115 -5.93 -0.85 9.51
C HIS A 115 -5.02 -0.47 8.34
N ALA A 116 -4.27 0.62 8.43
CA ALA A 116 -3.47 1.08 7.30
C ALA A 116 -1.97 0.97 7.55
N THR A 117 -1.26 0.42 6.57
CA THR A 117 0.20 0.48 6.48
C THR A 117 0.62 1.58 5.51
N LEU A 118 1.46 2.50 5.97
CA LEU A 118 1.88 3.64 5.16
C LEU A 118 2.88 3.25 4.06
N PHE A 119 3.73 2.25 4.31
CA PHE A 119 4.73 1.79 3.35
C PHE A 119 4.83 0.27 3.25
N HIS A 120 4.70 -0.25 2.03
CA HIS A 120 4.85 -1.68 1.74
C HIS A 120 5.70 -1.89 0.48
N TRP A 121 6.97 -1.49 0.58
CA TRP A 121 8.06 -1.74 -0.38
C TRP A 121 7.96 -0.94 -1.70
N ASP A 122 6.94 -0.11 -1.84
CA ASP A 122 6.54 0.60 -3.04
C ASP A 122 7.00 2.07 -3.04
N SER A 123 8.31 2.29 -2.80
CA SER A 123 8.91 3.63 -2.88
C SER A 123 8.60 4.28 -4.24
N PRO A 124 8.20 5.56 -4.29
CA PRO A 124 8.08 6.27 -5.56
C PRO A 124 9.39 6.22 -6.35
N GLN A 125 9.34 5.82 -7.63
CA GLN A 125 10.53 5.69 -8.47
C GLN A 125 11.31 7.02 -8.56
N ALA A 126 10.60 8.15 -8.54
CA ALA A 126 11.21 9.47 -8.55
C ALA A 126 12.18 9.71 -7.37
N LEU A 127 11.94 9.11 -6.19
CA LEU A 127 12.85 9.22 -5.04
C LEU A 127 14.05 8.28 -5.16
N GLU A 128 13.85 7.10 -5.76
CA GLU A 128 14.93 6.19 -6.10
C GLU A 128 15.89 6.85 -7.09
N ASP A 129 15.37 7.41 -8.18
CA ASP A 129 16.16 8.08 -9.21
C ASP A 129 16.88 9.33 -8.67
N ARG A 130 16.26 10.01 -7.70
CA ARG A 130 16.78 11.26 -7.13
C ARG A 130 17.94 11.02 -6.18
N TYR A 131 17.81 10.09 -5.25
CA TYR A 131 18.80 9.90 -4.17
C TYR A 131 18.93 8.46 -3.66
N GLY A 132 18.36 7.47 -4.35
CA GLY A 132 18.44 6.05 -3.95
C GLY A 132 17.52 5.68 -2.79
N SER A 133 16.36 6.35 -2.67
CA SER A 133 15.33 6.09 -1.66
C SER A 133 15.90 5.91 -0.24
N TRP A 134 15.77 4.71 0.33
CA TRP A 134 16.09 4.39 1.71
C TRP A 134 17.59 4.39 2.04
N GLN A 135 18.45 4.55 1.04
CA GLN A 135 19.89 4.76 1.23
C GLN A 135 20.22 6.20 1.64
N SER A 136 19.30 7.15 1.44
CA SER A 136 19.47 8.56 1.81
C SER A 136 18.70 8.92 3.08
N ARG A 137 19.27 9.84 3.87
CA ARG A 137 18.59 10.45 5.02
C ARG A 137 17.41 11.34 4.61
N GLU A 138 17.38 11.82 3.37
CA GLU A 138 16.26 12.62 2.84
C GLU A 138 14.93 11.86 2.90
N MET A 139 14.97 10.53 2.76
CA MET A 139 13.80 9.67 2.80
C MET A 139 12.97 9.83 4.08
N ALA A 140 13.62 10.11 5.22
CA ALA A 140 12.93 10.29 6.48
C ALA A 140 12.00 11.53 6.46
N GLN A 141 12.42 12.62 5.83
CA GLN A 141 11.60 13.82 5.72
C GLN A 141 10.46 13.63 4.73
N ASP A 142 10.75 13.09 3.54
CA ASP A 142 9.71 12.84 2.53
C ASP A 142 8.66 11.85 3.04
N PHE A 143 9.08 10.81 3.77
CA PHE A 143 8.16 9.87 4.39
C PHE A 143 7.30 10.52 5.48
N ALA A 144 7.86 11.45 6.27
CA ALA A 144 7.10 12.20 7.26
C ALA A 144 6.05 13.13 6.63
N ASP A 145 6.41 13.80 5.53
CA ASP A 145 5.50 14.66 4.78
C ASP A 145 4.35 13.85 4.14
N TYR A 146 4.69 12.69 3.56
CA TYR A 146 3.72 11.73 3.05
C TYR A 146 2.79 11.18 4.15
N ALA A 147 3.36 10.72 5.26
CA ALA A 147 2.57 10.23 6.40
C ALA A 147 1.61 11.32 6.91
N THR A 148 2.09 12.56 6.99
CA THR A 148 1.26 13.72 7.37
C THR A 148 0.13 13.95 6.36
N ALA A 149 0.42 13.91 5.06
CA ALA A 149 -0.57 14.07 4.00
C ALA A 149 -1.68 13.01 4.07
N VAL A 150 -1.31 11.75 4.32
CA VAL A 150 -2.24 10.62 4.44
C VAL A 150 -3.07 10.71 5.72
N VAL A 151 -2.42 10.83 6.89
CA VAL A 151 -3.10 10.82 8.18
C VAL A 151 -4.01 12.03 8.35
N SER A 152 -3.65 13.20 7.81
CA SER A 152 -4.51 14.39 7.85
C SER A 152 -5.80 14.25 7.03
N ARG A 153 -5.84 13.32 6.06
CA ARG A 153 -7.00 13.10 5.18
C ARG A 153 -7.85 11.89 5.57
N LEU A 154 -7.22 10.85 6.13
CA LEU A 154 -7.87 9.56 6.41
C LEU A 154 -7.92 9.21 7.90
N GLY A 155 -7.27 10.00 8.76
CA GLY A 155 -7.11 9.74 10.19
C GLY A 155 -8.36 9.97 11.03
N ASP A 156 -9.43 10.53 10.46
CA ASP A 156 -10.75 10.59 11.09
C ASP A 156 -11.44 9.22 11.14
N ARG A 157 -11.06 8.30 10.23
CA ARG A 157 -11.67 6.97 10.08
C ARG A 157 -10.71 5.81 10.38
N ILE A 158 -9.41 6.02 10.19
CA ILE A 158 -8.38 5.01 10.47
C ILE A 158 -7.67 5.36 11.77
N THR A 159 -7.78 4.48 12.76
CA THR A 159 -7.14 4.65 14.08
C THR A 159 -5.94 3.73 14.29
N SER A 160 -5.86 2.63 13.53
CA SER A 160 -4.75 1.66 13.57
C SER A 160 -3.81 1.86 12.40
N TRP A 161 -2.58 2.32 12.72
CA TRP A 161 -1.56 2.65 11.74
C TRP A 161 -0.29 1.82 11.94
N MET A 162 0.27 1.36 10.83
CA MET A 162 1.61 0.81 10.77
C MET A 162 2.44 1.67 9.82
N THR A 163 3.64 2.06 10.23
CA THR A 163 4.49 2.89 9.37
C THR A 163 5.05 2.08 8.21
N ILE A 164 5.74 0.97 8.50
CA ILE A 164 6.55 0.24 7.53
C ILE A 164 6.31 -1.27 7.68
N ASN A 165 6.03 -1.95 6.56
CA ASN A 165 6.00 -3.41 6.51
C ASN A 165 7.42 -3.97 6.36
N GLU A 166 7.82 -4.85 7.29
CA GLU A 166 9.01 -5.71 7.17
C GLU A 166 10.28 -4.97 6.72
N ILE A 167 10.70 -3.97 7.50
CA ILE A 167 11.84 -3.11 7.14
C ILE A 167 13.11 -3.89 6.79
N VAL A 168 13.37 -4.99 7.49
CA VAL A 168 14.53 -5.85 7.23
C VAL A 168 14.45 -6.50 5.85
N CYS A 169 13.27 -6.91 5.40
CA CYS A 169 13.10 -7.58 4.11
C CYS A 169 13.46 -6.65 2.95
N PHE A 170 12.81 -5.49 2.83
CA PHE A 170 13.07 -4.63 1.67
C PHE A 170 14.47 -3.98 1.72
N THR A 171 15.02 -3.75 2.92
CA THR A 171 16.39 -3.21 3.02
C THR A 171 17.45 -4.26 2.70
N HIS A 172 17.26 -5.50 3.17
CA HIS A 172 18.19 -6.58 2.87
C HIS A 172 18.09 -7.06 1.43
N LEU A 173 16.89 -7.33 0.94
CA LEU A 173 16.67 -7.80 -0.44
C LEU A 173 16.95 -6.70 -1.47
N GLY A 174 16.65 -5.44 -1.14
CA GLY A 174 16.86 -4.31 -2.05
C GLY A 174 18.30 -3.78 -2.09
N TYR A 175 19.05 -3.84 -0.99
CA TYR A 175 20.38 -3.20 -0.90
C TYR A 175 21.47 -4.08 -0.27
N GLY A 176 21.10 -5.11 0.49
CA GLY A 176 22.04 -5.91 1.29
C GLY A 176 22.56 -7.15 0.57
N VAL A 177 21.79 -7.70 -0.37
CA VAL A 177 22.20 -8.81 -1.23
C VAL A 177 22.66 -8.25 -2.58
N ASN A 178 23.85 -8.64 -3.04
CA ASN A 178 24.31 -8.35 -4.42
C ASN A 178 23.61 -9.28 -5.43
N GLN A 179 22.32 -9.52 -5.23
CA GLN A 179 21.47 -10.31 -6.09
C GLN A 179 20.22 -9.50 -6.35
N THR A 180 19.76 -9.52 -7.61
CA THR A 180 18.42 -9.05 -7.96
C THR A 180 17.42 -9.73 -7.03
N PRO A 181 16.50 -8.99 -6.36
CA PRO A 181 15.48 -9.56 -5.48
C PRO A 181 14.75 -10.77 -6.09
#